data_AF-A0A2G6N766-F1
#
_entry.id   AF-A0A2G6N766-F1
#
_cell.length_a   1.000
_cell.length_b   1.000
_cell.length_c   1.000
_cell.angle_alpha   90.00
_cell.angle_beta   90.00
_cell.angle_gamma   90.00
#
_symmetry.space_group_name_H-M   'P 1'
#
loop_
_entity.id
_entity.type
_entity.pdbx_description
1 polymer ?
#
loop_
_entity_poly.entity_id
_entity_poly.type
_entity_poly.pdbx_seq_one_letter_code
_entity_poly.pdbx_strand_id
1 'polypeptide(L)'
;MRFFPFRALIFCVLLPPLAYVGSIQILENVLHNRYDHQLAAVYAVDTKALFNGNVRLQDAIRKNVERFVQNKKLLRWGVDLDIVIKTSKGIYLYPYTYTAAAPFADVEDSLEIARDNYQKLNDGLIRSVDVQIEHNRPLSNAILALWIGIALLILSFFYRRGLKMFRRETAARQGLIDDLDSKRRNDLNRLKRLEVQRNQLADKIDTMKTELAHERRKATANEDEMIADLIELEEKISEHEEMKGRQLEEIDALKDQIKTLEKERTAKDRQQTKVADSVGKRFSTLYKNASVHNRAINGYAGLTEELKIKAEEIIHQLNADPKKVQIKRKVFGKKNRETVFEVIFAYKGRLYFRNLSNNQIEILAIGTKLTQNKDLAFLSKL
;
A
#
# COMPACT_ATOMS: atom_id res chain seq x y z
N MET A 1 25.47 39.28 21.26
CA MET A 1 25.65 40.41 22.20
C MET A 1 24.54 40.55 23.27
N ARG A 2 23.57 39.62 23.42
CA ARG A 2 22.48 39.72 24.43
C ARG A 2 22.86 39.32 25.86
N PHE A 3 23.97 38.59 26.05
CA PHE A 3 24.35 38.00 27.34
C PHE A 3 25.54 38.68 28.02
N PHE A 4 25.98 39.84 27.51
CA PHE A 4 26.95 40.65 28.22
C PHE A 4 26.16 41.70 29.00
N PRO A 5 25.93 41.51 30.32
CA PRO A 5 25.17 42.47 31.09
C PRO A 5 25.98 43.76 31.14
N PHE A 6 25.61 44.74 30.31
CA PHE A 6 26.19 46.08 30.30
C PHE A 6 26.21 46.67 31.72
N ARG A 7 25.20 46.31 32.54
CA ARG A 7 25.13 46.61 33.98
C ARG A 7 26.34 46.12 34.78
N ALA A 8 26.85 44.91 34.50
CA ALA A 8 28.04 44.39 35.18
C ALA A 8 29.32 45.11 34.76
N LEU A 9 29.41 45.55 33.50
CA LEU A 9 30.55 46.36 33.04
C LEU A 9 30.54 47.75 33.67
N ILE A 10 29.38 48.42 33.74
CA ILE A 10 29.24 49.71 34.43
C ILE A 10 29.66 49.57 35.90
N PHE A 11 29.15 48.55 36.59
CA PHE A 11 29.48 48.33 38.00
C PHE A 11 30.97 48.02 38.20
N CYS A 12 31.57 47.23 37.30
CA CYS A 12 32.99 46.89 37.31
C CYS A 12 33.92 48.08 37.04
N VAL A 13 33.45 49.09 36.29
CA VAL A 13 34.22 50.31 35.99
C VAL A 13 34.07 51.36 37.09
N LEU A 14 32.88 51.47 37.68
CA LEU A 14 32.57 52.50 38.69
C LEU A 14 32.93 52.09 40.12
N LEU A 15 32.98 50.79 40.42
CA LEU A 15 33.31 50.28 41.75
C LEU A 15 34.77 50.52 42.16
N PRO A 16 35.80 50.31 41.32
CA PRO A 16 37.20 50.47 41.75
C PRO A 16 37.56 51.87 42.25
N PRO A 17 37.17 52.98 41.56
CA PRO A 17 37.44 54.33 42.05
C PRO A 17 36.73 54.61 43.40
N LEU A 18 35.49 54.16 43.54
CA LEU A 18 34.67 54.41 44.72
C LEU A 18 35.18 53.61 45.93
N ALA A 19 35.55 52.34 45.71
CA ALA A 19 36.19 51.50 46.70
C ALA A 19 37.59 52.00 47.08
N TYR A 20 38.35 52.54 46.12
CA TYR A 20 39.66 53.13 46.35
C TYR A 20 39.59 54.34 47.30
N VAL A 21 38.74 55.33 47.00
CA VAL A 21 38.55 56.51 47.86
C VAL A 21 38.12 56.11 49.27
N GLY A 22 37.13 55.20 49.38
CA GLY A 22 36.69 54.69 50.68
C GLY A 22 37.82 53.97 51.45
N SER A 23 38.63 53.17 50.75
CA SER A 23 39.73 52.44 51.38
C SER A 23 40.86 53.34 51.89
N ILE A 24 41.17 54.43 51.18
CA ILE A 24 42.15 55.43 51.64
C ILE A 24 41.62 56.14 52.90
N GLN A 25 40.38 56.62 52.89
CA GLN A 25 39.81 57.33 54.04
C GLN A 25 39.77 56.46 55.30
N ILE A 26 39.40 55.19 55.16
CA ILE A 26 39.41 54.24 56.29
C ILE A 26 40.83 54.03 56.79
N LEU A 27 41.80 53.88 55.89
CA LEU A 27 43.19 53.65 56.25
C LEU A 27 43.82 54.86 56.95
N GLU A 28 43.53 56.07 56.48
CA GLU A 28 43.92 57.33 57.11
C GLU A 28 43.36 57.44 58.53
N ASN A 29 42.06 57.19 58.72
CA ASN A 29 41.44 57.25 60.04
C ASN A 29 42.04 56.21 61.02
N VAL A 30 42.31 54.99 60.54
CA VAL A 30 42.92 53.94 61.36
C VAL A 30 44.37 54.29 61.71
N LEU A 31 45.14 54.86 60.77
CA LEU A 31 46.50 55.32 61.01
C LEU A 31 46.54 56.52 61.96
N HIS A 32 45.63 57.48 61.79
CA HIS A 32 45.46 58.65 62.66
C HIS A 32 45.25 58.22 64.11
N ASN A 33 44.24 57.38 64.37
CA ASN A 33 43.96 56.88 65.72
C ASN A 33 45.15 56.11 66.30
N ARG A 34 45.82 55.27 65.49
CA ARG A 34 46.97 54.48 65.95
C ARG A 34 48.17 55.37 66.27
N TYR A 35 48.43 56.39 65.47
CA TYR A 35 49.57 57.28 65.68
C TYR A 35 49.32 58.29 66.80
N ASP A 36 48.10 58.81 66.97
CA ASP A 36 47.78 59.66 68.13
C ASP A 36 47.97 58.91 69.46
N HIS A 37 47.47 57.67 69.55
CA HIS A 37 47.70 56.82 70.71
C HIS A 37 49.17 56.50 70.96
N GLN A 38 49.97 56.28 69.90
CA GLN A 38 51.40 55.99 70.05
C GLN A 38 52.23 57.23 70.37
N LEU A 39 51.87 58.41 69.86
CA LEU A 39 52.53 59.66 70.21
C LEU A 39 52.31 59.98 71.69
N ALA A 40 51.12 59.68 72.25
CA ALA A 40 50.85 59.85 73.67
C ALA A 40 51.90 59.17 74.58
N ALA A 41 52.41 58.00 74.19
CA ALA A 41 53.42 57.26 74.94
C ALA A 41 54.84 57.85 74.79
N VAL A 42 55.12 58.58 73.70
CA VAL A 42 56.44 59.19 73.43
C VAL A 42 56.68 60.47 74.26
N TYR A 43 55.61 61.07 74.79
CA TYR A 43 55.67 62.23 75.69
C TYR A 43 56.04 61.92 77.15
N ALA A 44 56.26 60.64 77.51
CA ALA A 44 56.85 60.27 78.80
C ALA A 44 58.35 60.63 78.82
N VAL A 45 58.64 61.92 78.73
CA VAL A 45 59.99 62.46 78.78
C VAL A 45 60.51 62.36 80.22
N ASP A 46 61.78 62.03 80.37
CA ASP A 46 62.48 61.95 81.64
C ASP A 46 62.47 63.34 82.33
N THR A 47 61.47 63.54 83.17
CA THR A 47 61.13 64.82 83.83
C THR A 47 62.33 65.42 84.56
N LYS A 48 63.25 64.59 85.05
CA LYS A 48 64.46 65.01 85.78
C LYS A 48 65.41 65.86 84.92
N ALA A 49 65.59 65.51 83.64
CA ALA A 49 66.51 66.23 82.76
C ALA A 49 65.96 67.59 82.29
N LEU A 50 64.63 67.72 82.22
CA LEU A 50 63.93 68.95 81.83
C LEU A 50 63.88 69.99 82.97
N PHE A 51 63.67 69.53 84.21
CA PHE A 51 63.61 70.40 85.39
C PHE A 51 64.98 70.86 85.88
N ASN A 52 66.06 70.14 85.51
CA ASN A 52 67.43 70.54 85.81
C ASN A 52 68.03 71.50 84.77
N GLY A 53 67.25 71.98 83.80
CA GLY A 53 67.68 72.98 82.80
C GLY A 53 68.67 72.47 81.74
N ASN A 54 69.08 71.20 81.80
CA ASN A 54 70.09 70.62 80.91
C ASN A 54 69.64 70.50 79.44
N VAL A 55 68.33 70.52 79.17
CA VAL A 55 67.76 70.39 77.82
C VAL A 55 66.52 71.26 77.70
N ARG A 56 66.39 72.00 76.60
CA ARG A 56 65.16 72.74 76.25
C ARG A 56 64.05 71.75 75.87
N LEU A 57 62.83 71.98 76.36
CA LEU A 57 61.66 71.14 76.08
C LEU A 57 61.42 70.95 74.57
N GLN A 58 61.69 71.99 73.78
CA GLN A 58 61.57 71.96 72.31
C GLN A 58 62.53 70.96 71.65
N ASP A 59 63.77 70.88 72.13
CA ASP A 59 64.80 69.98 71.57
C ASP A 59 64.54 68.53 71.97
N ALA A 60 64.05 68.30 73.20
CA ALA A 60 63.64 66.97 73.67
C ALA A 60 62.44 66.43 72.88
N ILE A 61 61.44 67.28 72.62
CA ILE A 61 60.27 66.94 71.80
C ILE A 61 60.71 66.64 70.36
N ARG A 62 61.56 67.48 69.76
CA ARG A 62 62.09 67.27 68.40
C ARG A 62 62.78 65.91 68.26
N LYS A 63 63.74 65.61 69.14
CA LYS A 63 64.51 64.35 69.09
C LYS A 63 63.62 63.11 69.26
N ASN A 64 62.57 63.22 70.07
CA ASN A 64 61.63 62.13 70.28
C ASN A 64 60.65 61.95 69.11
N VAL A 65 60.17 63.05 68.52
CA VAL A 65 59.34 63.03 67.31
C VAL A 65 60.13 62.51 66.11
N GLU A 66 61.37 62.96 65.92
CA GLU A 66 62.25 62.45 64.85
C GLU A 66 62.56 60.96 65.02
N ARG A 67 62.84 60.50 66.24
CA ARG A 67 63.03 59.07 66.53
C ARG A 67 61.74 58.27 66.24
N PHE A 68 60.58 58.84 66.55
CA PHE A 68 59.28 58.22 66.28
C PHE A 68 59.03 58.08 64.77
N VAL A 69 59.31 59.13 64.00
CA VAL A 69 59.16 59.16 62.53
C VAL A 69 60.15 58.21 61.86
N GLN A 70 61.43 58.21 62.23
CA GLN A 70 62.47 57.36 61.61
C GLN A 70 62.22 55.85 61.82
N ASN A 71 61.55 55.46 62.89
CA ASN A 71 61.30 54.06 63.21
C ASN A 71 60.12 53.44 62.43
N LYS A 72 59.39 54.24 61.63
CA LYS A 72 58.18 53.78 60.92
C LYS A 72 58.44 53.56 59.43
N LYS A 73 58.38 52.29 59.02
CA LYS A 73 58.52 51.86 57.61
C LYS A 73 57.41 52.39 56.70
N LEU A 74 56.25 52.78 57.26
CA LEU A 74 55.08 53.25 56.53
C LEU A 74 55.27 54.63 55.89
N LEU A 75 56.14 55.50 56.44
CA LEU A 75 56.50 56.76 55.79
C LEU A 75 57.21 56.53 54.44
N ARG A 76 58.04 55.48 54.34
CA ARG A 76 58.70 55.12 53.08
C ARG A 76 57.73 54.65 52.00
N TRP A 77 56.51 54.28 52.40
CA TRP A 77 55.47 53.78 51.50
C TRP A 77 54.49 54.88 51.08
N GLY A 78 54.74 56.13 51.51
CA GLY A 78 54.00 57.33 51.09
C GLY A 78 52.89 57.77 52.02
N VAL A 79 53.04 57.50 53.32
CA VAL A 79 52.20 58.10 54.37
C VAL A 79 52.92 59.34 54.87
N ASP A 80 52.34 60.51 54.66
CA ASP A 80 52.81 61.77 55.23
C ASP A 80 52.17 61.98 56.60
N LEU A 81 53.01 62.39 57.56
CA LEU A 81 52.68 62.51 58.96
C LEU A 81 53.00 63.94 59.39
N ASP A 82 51.96 64.76 59.47
CA ASP A 82 52.06 66.14 59.95
C ASP A 82 51.76 66.16 61.45
N ILE A 83 52.83 66.20 62.24
CA ILE A 83 52.74 66.25 63.69
C ILE A 83 52.81 67.71 64.12
N VAL A 84 51.77 68.22 64.77
CA VAL A 84 51.74 69.58 65.32
C VAL A 84 51.52 69.52 66.83
N ILE A 85 52.40 70.23 67.55
CA ILE A 85 52.41 70.26 69.01
C ILE A 85 52.29 71.71 69.44
N LYS A 86 51.23 72.05 70.17
CA LYS A 86 50.94 73.41 70.63
C LYS A 86 50.76 73.46 72.15
N THR A 87 51.12 74.55 72.80
CA THR A 87 50.66 74.85 74.16
C THR A 87 49.20 75.32 74.13
N SER A 88 48.48 75.29 75.26
CA SER A 88 47.11 75.83 75.35
C SER A 88 47.00 77.31 74.95
N LYS A 89 48.11 78.05 75.08
CA LYS A 89 48.26 79.46 74.65
C LYS A 89 48.54 79.62 73.15
N GLY A 90 48.55 78.52 72.38
CA GLY A 90 48.72 78.54 70.93
C GLY A 90 50.17 78.61 70.45
N ILE A 91 51.16 78.44 71.33
CA ILE A 91 52.59 78.48 70.95
C ILE A 91 52.98 77.13 70.33
N TYR A 92 53.50 77.15 69.11
CA TYR A 92 54.01 75.97 68.41
C TYR A 92 55.32 75.48 69.05
N LEU A 93 55.33 74.24 69.52
CA LEU A 93 56.52 73.54 70.00
C LEU A 93 57.15 72.68 68.89
N TYR A 94 56.34 72.24 67.92
CA TYR A 94 56.79 71.52 66.71
C TYR A 94 55.71 71.62 65.60
N PRO A 95 56.08 71.79 64.31
CA PRO A 95 57.41 72.14 63.82
C PRO A 95 57.78 73.59 64.16
N TYR A 96 59.04 73.86 64.50
CA TYR A 96 59.52 75.20 64.81
C TYR A 96 59.79 75.97 63.52
N THR A 97 58.77 76.60 62.94
CA THR A 97 58.93 77.49 61.80
C THR A 97 59.11 78.93 62.29
N TYR A 98 60.36 79.38 62.27
CA TYR A 98 60.82 80.77 62.38
C TYR A 98 60.10 81.69 63.40
N THR A 99 60.70 81.82 64.58
CA THR A 99 60.70 83.11 65.27
C THR A 99 62.12 83.67 65.19
N ALA A 100 62.25 84.83 64.55
CA ALA A 100 63.50 85.56 64.38
C ALA A 100 64.05 86.07 65.74
N ALA A 101 65.37 86.29 65.76
CA ALA A 101 66.23 86.77 66.86
C ALA A 101 66.80 85.65 67.76
N ALA A 102 68.11 85.54 68.01
CA ALA A 102 69.26 86.38 67.69
C ALA A 102 70.54 85.51 67.61
N PRO A 103 71.58 85.92 66.86
CA PRO A 103 72.91 85.36 67.04
C PRO A 103 73.46 85.85 68.39
N PHE A 104 74.16 84.96 69.10
CA PHE A 104 74.85 85.17 70.38
C PHE A 104 73.97 85.18 71.65
N ALA A 105 74.06 84.09 72.42
CA ALA A 105 74.00 84.12 73.88
C ALA A 105 74.83 82.93 74.42
N ASP A 106 76.05 83.24 74.85
CA ASP A 106 76.86 82.41 75.72
C ASP A 106 76.09 82.14 77.02
N VAL A 107 76.10 80.88 77.48
CA VAL A 107 75.72 80.43 78.83
C VAL A 107 74.42 81.06 79.37
N GLU A 108 73.28 80.66 78.80
CA GLU A 108 71.99 80.83 79.48
C GLU A 108 71.99 80.05 80.79
N ASP A 109 71.52 80.70 81.86
CA ASP A 109 71.48 80.15 83.19
C ASP A 109 70.50 78.96 83.22
N SER A 110 70.96 77.80 83.70
CA SER A 110 70.20 76.54 83.70
C SER A 110 68.84 76.68 84.42
N LEU A 111 68.77 77.60 85.38
CA LEU A 111 67.54 77.93 86.11
C LEU A 111 66.47 78.61 85.22
N GLU A 112 66.86 79.45 84.26
CA GLU A 112 65.93 80.13 83.35
C GLU A 112 65.33 79.14 82.35
N ILE A 113 66.15 78.23 81.82
CA ILE A 113 65.70 77.15 80.94
C ILE A 113 64.74 76.22 81.68
N ALA A 114 65.03 75.87 82.94
CA ALA A 114 64.15 75.05 83.76
C ALA A 114 62.80 75.74 84.05
N ARG A 115 62.80 77.06 84.30
CA ARG A 115 61.59 77.86 84.54
C ARG A 115 60.72 77.96 83.29
N ASP A 116 61.32 78.22 82.13
CA ASP A 116 60.62 78.29 80.84
C ASP A 116 60.03 76.91 80.45
N ASN A 117 60.79 75.83 80.66
CA ASN A 117 60.29 74.45 80.51
C ASN A 117 59.08 74.17 81.41
N TYR A 118 59.15 74.58 82.69
CA TYR A 118 58.06 74.38 83.66
C TYR A 118 56.80 75.15 83.25
N GLN A 119 56.94 76.41 82.83
CA GLN A 119 55.81 77.21 82.36
C GLN A 119 55.13 76.59 81.13
N LYS A 120 55.92 76.13 80.15
CA LYS A 120 55.41 75.50 78.93
C LYS A 120 54.72 74.15 79.19
N LEU A 121 55.17 73.39 80.19
CA LEU A 121 54.54 72.14 80.61
C LEU A 121 53.23 72.38 81.40
N ASN A 122 53.23 73.36 82.30
CA ASN A 122 52.08 73.70 83.14
C ASN A 122 50.93 74.31 82.33
N ASP A 123 51.24 74.98 81.23
CA ASP A 123 50.25 75.51 80.28
C ASP A 123 49.45 74.40 79.58
N GLY A 124 49.86 73.13 79.64
CA GLY A 124 49.17 72.02 79.00
C GLY A 124 49.41 71.97 77.48
N LEU A 125 49.62 70.75 76.98
CA LEU A 125 50.01 70.48 75.60
C LEU A 125 48.82 69.93 74.81
N ILE A 126 48.43 70.63 73.74
CA ILE A 126 47.45 70.18 72.77
C ILE A 126 48.19 69.55 71.61
N ARG A 127 47.85 68.29 71.31
CA ARG A 127 48.43 67.51 70.21
C ARG A 127 47.43 67.35 69.08
N SER A 128 47.90 67.53 67.86
CA SER A 128 47.18 67.20 66.63
C SER A 128 48.14 66.48 65.70
N VAL A 129 47.76 65.27 65.30
CA VAL A 129 48.54 64.44 64.37
C VAL A 129 47.72 64.28 63.11
N ASP A 130 48.03 64.99 62.05
CA ASP A 130 47.36 64.78 60.76
C ASP A 130 48.12 63.74 59.95
N VAL A 131 47.40 62.75 59.44
CA VAL A 131 47.95 61.67 58.61
C VAL A 131 47.32 61.80 57.25
N GLN A 132 48.11 62.14 56.24
CA GLN A 132 47.66 62.22 54.86
C GLN A 132 48.37 61.15 54.05
N ILE A 133 47.63 60.32 53.32
CA ILE A 133 48.23 59.40 52.35
C ILE A 133 48.32 60.16 51.04
N GLU A 134 49.55 60.50 50.64
CA GLU A 134 49.75 61.19 49.39
C GLU A 134 49.32 60.30 48.22
N HIS A 135 48.47 60.85 47.36
CA HIS A 135 48.03 60.19 46.15
C HIS A 135 49.25 59.93 45.25
N ASN A 136 49.22 58.85 44.46
CA ASN A 136 50.33 58.44 43.56
C ASN A 136 51.60 57.87 44.24
N ARG A 137 51.53 57.54 45.53
CA ARG A 137 52.56 56.76 46.23
C ARG A 137 52.37 55.24 46.06
N PRO A 138 53.40 54.40 46.30
CA PRO A 138 53.32 52.96 46.04
C PRO A 138 52.19 52.28 46.83
N LEU A 139 51.87 52.74 48.05
CA LEU A 139 50.75 52.22 48.83
C LEU A 139 49.40 52.49 48.15
N SER A 140 49.15 53.74 47.78
CA SER A 140 47.94 54.15 47.05
C SER A 140 47.80 53.37 45.73
N ASN A 141 48.87 53.28 44.95
CA ASN A 141 48.84 52.60 43.65
C ASN A 141 48.64 51.07 43.81
N ALA A 142 49.17 50.45 44.87
CA ALA A 142 48.93 49.05 45.17
C ALA A 142 47.46 48.77 45.53
N ILE A 143 46.84 49.64 46.32
CA ILE A 143 45.41 49.55 46.67
C ILE A 143 44.54 49.68 45.42
N LEU A 144 44.84 50.66 44.56
CA LEU A 144 44.13 50.85 43.29
C LEU A 144 44.29 49.63 42.36
N ALA A 145 45.50 49.09 42.22
CA ALA A 145 45.77 47.91 41.41
C ALA A 145 45.02 46.67 41.92
N LEU A 146 44.92 46.49 43.24
CA LEU A 146 44.17 45.40 43.86
C LEU A 146 42.68 45.47 43.48
N TRP A 147 42.07 46.65 43.57
CA TRP A 147 40.66 46.85 43.22
C TRP A 147 40.39 46.67 41.73
N ILE A 148 41.28 47.16 40.86
CA ILE A 148 41.19 46.92 39.41
C ILE A 148 41.31 45.42 39.10
N GLY A 149 42.23 44.71 39.77
CA GLY A 149 42.40 43.27 39.61
C GLY A 149 41.15 42.47 40.00
N ILE A 150 40.53 42.79 41.14
CA ILE A 150 39.28 42.17 41.59
C ILE A 150 38.16 42.40 40.56
N ALA A 151 38.03 43.64 40.07
CA ALA A 151 37.04 44.00 39.07
C ALA A 151 37.22 43.20 37.77
N LEU A 152 38.45 43.11 37.25
CA LEU A 152 38.77 42.31 36.07
C LEU A 152 38.49 40.82 36.26
N LEU A 153 38.76 40.26 37.43
CA LEU A 153 38.45 38.86 37.74
C LEU A 153 36.94 38.60 37.69
N ILE A 154 36.14 39.46 38.31
CA ILE A 154 34.67 39.37 38.27
C ILE A 154 34.17 39.43 36.82
N LEU A 155 34.67 40.38 36.03
CA LEU A 155 34.31 40.51 34.62
C LEU A 155 34.66 39.24 33.82
N SER A 156 35.85 38.69 34.05
CA SER A 156 36.32 37.47 33.37
C SER A 156 35.43 36.26 33.69
N PHE A 157 34.94 36.16 34.94
CA PHE A 157 34.05 35.08 35.37
C PHE A 157 32.69 35.17 34.69
N PHE A 158 32.08 36.36 34.67
CA PHE A 158 30.82 36.60 33.97
C PHE A 158 30.94 36.38 32.46
N TYR A 159 32.03 36.81 31.85
CA TYR A 159 32.30 36.57 30.42
C TYR A 159 32.39 35.08 30.09
N ARG A 160 33.16 34.31 30.86
CA ARG A 160 33.29 32.85 30.68
C ARG A 160 31.95 32.15 30.86
N ARG A 161 31.13 32.57 31.83
CA ARG A 161 29.79 32.01 32.07
C ARG A 161 28.82 32.33 30.94
N GLY A 162 28.82 33.57 30.45
CA GLY A 162 27.99 34.00 29.32
C GLY A 162 28.33 33.24 28.03
N LEU A 163 29.62 33.01 27.76
CA LEU A 163 30.06 32.28 26.57
C LEU A 163 29.61 30.81 26.58
N LYS A 164 29.63 30.13 27.74
CA LYS A 164 29.12 28.76 27.88
C LYS A 164 27.62 28.67 27.59
N MET A 165 26.83 29.61 28.10
CA MET A 165 25.39 29.65 27.86
C MET A 165 25.07 29.91 26.39
N PHE A 166 25.77 30.87 25.77
CA PHE A 166 25.62 31.14 24.34
C PHE A 166 25.93 29.92 23.48
N ARG A 167 27.03 29.20 23.77
CA ARG A 167 27.38 27.96 23.06
C ARG A 167 26.30 26.89 23.16
N ARG A 168 25.68 26.72 24.33
CA ARG A 168 24.58 25.76 24.54
C ARG A 168 23.35 26.15 23.74
N GLU A 169 22.98 27.43 23.74
CA GLU A 169 21.83 27.92 22.99
C GLU A 169 22.05 27.80 21.47
N THR A 170 23.25 28.14 20.98
CA THR A 170 23.59 27.96 19.56
C THR A 170 23.61 26.49 19.17
N ALA A 171 24.14 25.60 20.02
CA ALA A 171 24.14 24.17 19.74
C ALA A 171 22.71 23.59 19.72
N ALA A 172 21.84 24.00 20.65
CA ALA A 172 20.44 23.61 20.65
C ALA A 172 19.70 24.12 19.41
N ARG A 173 19.93 25.38 19.02
CA ARG A 173 19.35 25.94 17.79
C ARG A 173 19.85 25.21 16.54
N GLN A 174 21.14 24.90 16.47
CA GLN A 174 21.70 24.15 15.36
C GLN A 174 21.10 22.75 15.29
N GLY A 175 20.95 22.06 16.43
CA GLY A 175 20.30 20.74 16.48
C GLY A 175 18.84 20.77 16.00
N LEU A 176 18.09 21.84 16.30
CA LEU A 176 16.73 22.02 15.76
C LEU A 176 16.74 22.25 14.24
N ILE A 177 17.68 23.04 13.73
CA ILE A 177 17.83 23.25 12.28
C ILE A 177 18.18 21.93 11.59
N ASP A 178 19.13 21.17 12.14
CA ASP A 178 19.55 19.88 11.59
C ASP A 178 18.40 18.85 11.62
N ASP A 179 17.60 18.80 12.70
CA ASP A 179 16.39 17.96 12.78
C ASP A 179 15.36 18.37 11.72
N LEU A 180 15.07 19.67 11.58
CA LEU A 180 14.13 20.17 10.56
C LEU A 180 14.61 19.87 9.13
N ASP A 181 15.90 20.03 8.86
CA ASP A 181 16.49 19.70 7.56
C ASP A 181 16.41 18.20 7.28
N SER A 182 16.62 17.36 8.30
CA SER A 182 16.48 15.91 8.16
C SER A 182 15.04 15.50 7.81
N LYS A 183 14.05 16.11 8.48
CA LYS A 183 12.61 15.90 8.20
C LYS A 183 12.27 16.35 6.78
N ARG A 184 12.71 17.55 6.39
CA ARG A 184 12.52 18.09 5.03
C ARG A 184 13.09 17.14 3.97
N ARG A 185 14.30 16.59 4.18
CA ARG A 185 14.90 15.62 3.25
C ARG A 185 14.09 14.33 3.17
N ASN A 186 13.62 13.82 4.29
CA ASN A 186 12.78 12.62 4.33
C ASN A 186 11.45 12.81 3.58
N ASP A 187 10.81 13.97 3.77
CA ASP A 187 9.57 14.31 3.07
C ASP A 187 9.79 14.45 1.56
N LEU A 188 10.88 15.11 1.13
CA LEU A 188 11.25 15.18 -0.29
C LEU A 188 11.51 13.78 -0.89
N ASN A 189 12.18 12.89 -0.16
CA ASN A 189 12.39 11.52 -0.60
C ASN A 189 11.10 10.71 -0.65
N ARG A 190 10.15 10.98 0.25
CA ARG A 190 8.81 10.38 0.23
C ARG A 190 8.02 10.86 -0.99
N LEU A 191 8.05 12.16 -1.28
CA LEU A 191 7.41 12.74 -2.46
C LEU A 191 7.96 12.14 -3.76
N LYS A 192 9.28 12.04 -3.91
CA LYS A 192 9.91 11.38 -5.07
C LYS A 192 9.44 9.94 -5.23
N ARG A 193 9.35 9.17 -4.14
CA ARG A 193 8.85 7.79 -4.19
C ARG A 193 7.38 7.72 -4.61
N LEU A 194 6.54 8.61 -4.09
CA LEU A 194 5.12 8.69 -4.47
C LEU A 194 4.96 9.09 -5.94
N GLU A 195 5.81 9.98 -6.45
CA GLU A 195 5.81 10.37 -7.85
C GLU A 195 6.19 9.21 -8.78
N VAL A 196 7.22 8.44 -8.42
CA VAL A 196 7.60 7.21 -9.15
C VAL A 196 6.46 6.19 -9.12
N GLN A 197 5.82 5.98 -7.96
CA GLN A 197 4.67 5.09 -7.83
C GLN A 197 3.50 5.56 -8.69
N ARG A 198 3.18 6.86 -8.67
CA ARG A 198 2.12 7.43 -9.51
C ARG A 198 2.39 7.15 -10.99
N ASN A 199 3.61 7.37 -11.46
CA ASN A 199 3.96 7.11 -12.86
C ASN A 199 3.83 5.63 -13.21
N GLN A 200 4.33 4.73 -12.35
CA GLN A 200 4.17 3.28 -12.55
C GLN A 200 2.70 2.84 -12.57
N LEU A 201 1.85 3.43 -11.72
CA LEU A 201 0.41 3.15 -11.75
C LEU A 201 -0.24 3.70 -13.02
N ALA A 202 0.16 4.89 -13.47
CA ALA A 202 -0.35 5.46 -14.72
C ALA A 202 0.00 4.58 -15.92
N ASP A 203 1.25 4.10 -15.99
CA ASP A 203 1.69 3.18 -17.04
C ASP A 203 0.90 1.87 -17.00
N LYS A 204 0.68 1.29 -15.80
CA LYS A 204 -0.14 0.07 -15.64
C LYS A 204 -1.58 0.27 -16.08
N ILE A 205 -2.17 1.42 -15.77
CA ILE A 205 -3.53 1.76 -16.21
C ILE A 205 -3.57 1.84 -17.74
N ASP A 206 -2.56 2.43 -18.36
CA ASP A 206 -2.49 2.55 -19.82
C ASP A 206 -2.33 1.18 -20.49
N THR A 207 -1.46 0.31 -19.96
CA THR A 207 -1.32 -1.08 -20.44
C THR A 207 -2.62 -1.88 -20.29
N MET A 208 -3.31 -1.76 -19.14
CA MET A 208 -4.59 -2.45 -18.93
C MET A 208 -5.67 -1.92 -19.87
N LYS A 209 -5.68 -0.61 -20.16
CA LYS A 209 -6.63 -0.03 -21.12
C LYS A 209 -6.37 -0.54 -22.53
N THR A 210 -5.12 -0.63 -22.96
CA THR A 210 -4.77 -1.12 -24.31
C THR A 210 -5.08 -2.61 -24.44
N GLU A 211 -4.78 -3.42 -23.43
CA GLU A 211 -5.12 -4.84 -23.38
C GLU A 211 -6.65 -5.05 -23.42
N LEU A 212 -7.41 -4.32 -22.60
CA LEU A 212 -8.87 -4.40 -22.60
C LEU A 212 -9.48 -3.94 -23.94
N ALA A 213 -8.89 -2.92 -24.58
CA ALA A 213 -9.32 -2.50 -25.92
C ALA A 213 -9.02 -3.56 -26.98
N HIS A 214 -7.90 -4.27 -26.87
CA HIS A 214 -7.55 -5.37 -27.75
C HIS A 214 -8.51 -6.56 -27.57
N GLU A 215 -8.74 -6.98 -26.33
CA GLU A 215 -9.68 -8.07 -26.02
C GLU A 215 -11.11 -7.72 -26.45
N ARG A 216 -11.56 -6.47 -26.27
CA ARG A 216 -12.86 -6.02 -26.81
C ARG A 216 -12.94 -6.16 -28.32
N ARG A 217 -11.91 -5.72 -29.06
CA ARG A 217 -11.88 -5.85 -30.52
C ARG A 217 -11.89 -7.31 -30.95
N LYS A 218 -11.16 -8.17 -30.25
CA LYS A 218 -11.13 -9.62 -30.52
C LYS A 218 -12.48 -10.27 -30.24
N ALA A 219 -13.13 -9.91 -29.13
CA ALA A 219 -14.47 -10.38 -28.81
C ALA A 219 -15.48 -9.92 -29.87
N THR A 220 -15.49 -8.65 -30.26
CA THR A 220 -16.37 -8.14 -31.32
C THR A 220 -16.12 -8.84 -32.66
N ALA A 221 -14.86 -9.04 -33.05
CA ALA A 221 -14.54 -9.76 -34.29
C ALA A 221 -15.01 -11.22 -34.26
N ASN A 222 -14.83 -11.91 -33.13
CA ASN A 222 -15.34 -13.28 -32.95
C ASN A 222 -16.88 -13.31 -32.94
N GLU A 223 -17.53 -12.33 -32.31
CA GLU A 223 -19.00 -12.20 -32.33
C GLU A 223 -19.50 -11.98 -33.76
N ASP A 224 -18.86 -11.12 -34.54
CA ASP A 224 -19.21 -10.89 -35.94
C ASP A 224 -19.03 -12.16 -36.80
N GLU A 225 -17.95 -12.93 -36.58
CA GLU A 225 -17.73 -14.23 -37.23
C GLU A 225 -18.82 -15.25 -36.85
N MET A 226 -19.16 -15.36 -35.55
CA MET A 226 -20.24 -16.23 -35.09
C MET A 226 -21.61 -15.81 -35.64
N ILE A 227 -21.86 -14.51 -35.79
CA ILE A 227 -23.09 -14.01 -36.42
C ILE A 227 -23.14 -14.39 -37.90
N ALA A 228 -22.01 -14.30 -38.62
CA ALA A 228 -21.95 -14.74 -40.01
C ALA A 228 -22.22 -16.25 -40.14
N ASP A 229 -21.63 -17.07 -39.27
CA ASP A 229 -21.88 -18.51 -39.22
C ASP A 229 -23.35 -18.84 -38.91
N LEU A 230 -23.98 -18.08 -38.00
CA LEU A 230 -25.41 -18.23 -37.70
C LEU A 230 -26.29 -17.93 -38.91
N ILE A 231 -25.97 -16.87 -39.66
CA ILE A 231 -26.69 -16.52 -40.89
C ILE A 231 -26.54 -17.65 -41.94
N GLU A 232 -25.33 -18.20 -42.12
CA GLU A 232 -25.11 -19.32 -43.05
C GLU A 232 -25.88 -20.58 -42.63
N LEU A 233 -25.92 -20.88 -41.32
CA LEU A 233 -26.70 -21.99 -40.80
C LEU A 233 -28.20 -21.77 -40.94
N GLU A 234 -28.69 -20.55 -40.72
CA GLU A 234 -30.10 -20.19 -40.89
C GLU A 234 -30.53 -20.33 -42.36
N GLU A 235 -29.68 -19.90 -43.30
CA GLU A 235 -29.89 -20.09 -44.74
C GLU A 235 -29.96 -21.58 -45.11
N LYS A 236 -29.02 -22.40 -44.63
CA LYS A 236 -29.05 -23.86 -44.83
C LYS A 236 -30.29 -24.53 -44.24
N ILE A 237 -30.75 -24.09 -43.07
CA ILE A 237 -31.97 -24.60 -42.45
C ILE A 237 -33.17 -24.26 -43.34
N SER A 238 -33.27 -23.02 -43.82
CA SER A 238 -34.34 -22.59 -44.72
C SER A 238 -34.35 -23.42 -46.01
N GLU A 239 -33.20 -23.65 -46.63
CA GLU A 239 -33.09 -24.52 -47.83
C GLU A 239 -33.54 -25.95 -47.53
N HIS A 240 -33.15 -26.50 -46.38
CA HIS A 240 -33.56 -27.83 -45.95
C HIS A 240 -35.07 -27.93 -45.66
N GLU A 241 -35.66 -26.89 -45.07
CA GLU A 241 -37.11 -26.81 -44.85
C GLU A 241 -37.88 -26.78 -46.17
N GLU A 242 -37.43 -25.98 -47.14
CA GLU A 242 -38.02 -25.97 -48.48
C GLU A 242 -37.92 -27.34 -49.17
N MET A 243 -36.73 -27.95 -49.15
CA MET A 243 -36.51 -29.28 -49.71
C MET A 243 -37.42 -30.32 -49.06
N LYS A 244 -37.57 -30.27 -47.74
CA LYS A 244 -38.46 -31.16 -46.99
C LYS A 244 -39.93 -30.91 -47.34
N GLY A 245 -40.33 -29.64 -47.53
CA GLY A 245 -41.67 -29.28 -48.00
C GLY A 245 -41.98 -29.92 -49.34
N ARG A 246 -41.09 -29.78 -50.33
CA ARG A 246 -41.22 -30.40 -51.65
C ARG A 246 -41.30 -31.92 -51.58
N GLN A 247 -40.47 -32.55 -50.74
CA GLN A 247 -40.50 -34.00 -50.53
C GLN A 247 -41.81 -34.48 -49.91
N LEU A 248 -42.38 -33.73 -48.96
CA LEU A 248 -43.67 -34.07 -48.36
C LEU A 248 -44.81 -33.96 -49.39
N GLU A 249 -44.82 -32.93 -50.22
CA GLU A 249 -45.76 -32.79 -51.33
C GLU A 249 -45.66 -33.95 -52.32
N GLU A 250 -44.44 -34.36 -52.67
CA GLU A 250 -44.20 -35.51 -53.54
C GLU A 250 -44.68 -36.82 -52.89
N ILE A 251 -44.40 -37.03 -51.60
CA ILE A 251 -44.88 -38.19 -50.85
C ILE A 251 -46.41 -38.24 -50.85
N ASP A 252 -47.08 -37.11 -50.64
CA ASP A 252 -48.54 -37.09 -50.61
C ASP A 252 -49.14 -37.31 -52.01
N ALA A 253 -48.53 -36.75 -53.07
CA ALA A 253 -48.90 -37.06 -54.45
C ALA A 253 -48.74 -38.56 -54.77
N LEU A 254 -47.65 -39.18 -54.35
CA LEU A 254 -47.40 -40.62 -54.53
C LEU A 254 -48.39 -41.47 -53.71
N LYS A 255 -48.72 -41.08 -52.48
CA LYS A 255 -49.75 -41.78 -51.68
C LYS A 255 -51.11 -41.73 -52.37
N ASP A 256 -51.47 -40.62 -52.97
CA ASP A 256 -52.74 -40.50 -53.68
C ASP A 256 -52.76 -41.32 -54.97
N GLN A 257 -51.64 -41.40 -55.70
CA GLN A 257 -51.48 -42.34 -56.82
C GLN A 257 -51.58 -43.81 -56.36
N ILE A 258 -51.03 -44.16 -55.19
CA ILE A 258 -51.17 -45.52 -54.64
C ILE A 258 -52.64 -45.81 -54.31
N LYS A 259 -53.35 -44.88 -53.67
CA LYS A 259 -54.78 -45.06 -53.33
C LYS A 259 -55.65 -45.25 -54.58
N THR A 260 -55.38 -44.56 -55.68
CA THR A 260 -56.13 -44.75 -56.93
C THR A 260 -55.88 -46.13 -57.51
N LEU A 261 -54.61 -46.57 -57.57
CA LEU A 261 -54.24 -47.91 -58.03
C LEU A 261 -54.83 -49.03 -57.16
N GLU A 262 -54.87 -48.85 -55.83
CA GLU A 262 -55.51 -49.82 -54.91
C GLU A 262 -57.03 -49.92 -55.12
N LYS A 263 -57.72 -48.79 -55.34
CA LYS A 263 -59.15 -48.79 -55.67
C LYS A 263 -59.43 -49.53 -56.98
N GLU A 264 -58.60 -49.33 -58.01
CA GLU A 264 -58.73 -50.06 -59.27
C GLU A 264 -58.48 -51.56 -59.10
N ARG A 265 -57.47 -51.93 -58.30
CA ARG A 265 -57.14 -53.34 -58.04
C ARG A 265 -58.26 -54.05 -57.27
N THR A 266 -58.81 -53.43 -56.22
CA THR A 266 -59.92 -54.00 -55.45
C THR A 266 -61.20 -54.15 -56.28
N ALA A 267 -61.47 -53.23 -57.21
CA ALA A 267 -62.58 -53.35 -58.15
C ALA A 267 -62.38 -54.56 -59.10
N LYS A 268 -61.17 -54.76 -59.63
CA LYS A 268 -60.83 -55.93 -60.47
C LYS A 268 -60.95 -57.25 -59.72
N ASP A 269 -60.49 -57.33 -58.47
CA ASP A 269 -60.57 -58.55 -57.65
C ASP A 269 -62.03 -58.92 -57.32
N ARG A 270 -62.89 -57.93 -57.05
CA ARG A 270 -64.34 -58.13 -56.85
C ARG A 270 -65.05 -58.62 -58.11
N GLN A 271 -64.60 -58.19 -59.29
CA GLN A 271 -65.15 -58.67 -60.56
C GLN A 271 -64.74 -60.11 -60.84
N GLN A 272 -63.48 -60.48 -60.59
CA GLN A 272 -62.99 -61.86 -60.78
C GLN A 272 -63.68 -62.87 -59.86
N THR A 273 -63.90 -62.52 -58.59
CA THR A 273 -64.60 -63.39 -57.63
C THR A 273 -66.06 -63.67 -58.03
N LYS A 274 -66.81 -62.65 -58.48
CA LYS A 274 -68.18 -62.84 -59.00
C LYS A 274 -68.25 -63.76 -60.22
N VAL A 275 -67.27 -63.67 -61.13
CA VAL A 275 -67.19 -64.54 -62.31
C VAL A 275 -66.82 -65.97 -61.91
N ALA A 276 -65.95 -66.16 -60.92
CA ALA A 276 -65.64 -67.47 -60.39
C ALA A 276 -66.87 -68.13 -59.72
N ASP A 277 -67.64 -67.39 -58.92
CA ASP A 277 -68.83 -67.92 -58.25
C ASP A 277 -69.93 -68.35 -59.24
N SER A 278 -70.12 -67.61 -60.33
CA SER A 278 -71.11 -67.97 -61.36
C SER A 278 -70.70 -69.23 -62.12
N VAL A 279 -69.41 -69.38 -62.44
CA VAL A 279 -68.84 -70.59 -63.05
C VAL A 279 -68.97 -71.79 -62.12
N GLY A 280 -68.68 -71.62 -60.82
CA GLY A 280 -68.81 -72.68 -59.82
C GLY A 280 -70.23 -73.24 -59.75
N LYS A 281 -71.24 -72.36 -59.71
CA LYS A 281 -72.65 -72.75 -59.76
C LYS A 281 -72.99 -73.49 -61.07
N ARG A 282 -72.52 -73.00 -62.21
CA ARG A 282 -72.76 -73.63 -63.53
C ARG A 282 -72.19 -75.05 -63.59
N PHE A 283 -70.96 -75.26 -63.12
CA PHE A 283 -70.34 -76.59 -63.12
C PHE A 283 -71.01 -77.57 -62.15
N SER A 284 -71.44 -77.10 -60.97
CA SER A 284 -72.18 -77.95 -60.02
C SER A 284 -73.51 -78.47 -60.57
N THR A 285 -74.18 -77.71 -61.45
CA THR A 285 -75.46 -78.09 -62.05
C THR A 285 -75.29 -79.03 -63.25
N LEU A 286 -74.30 -78.76 -64.12
CA LEU A 286 -74.13 -79.47 -65.39
C LEU A 286 -73.39 -80.81 -65.24
N TYR A 287 -72.43 -80.90 -64.32
CA TYR A 287 -71.51 -82.04 -64.23
C TYR A 287 -71.66 -82.79 -62.90
N LYS A 288 -72.70 -83.62 -62.79
CA LYS A 288 -73.01 -84.34 -61.53
C LYS A 288 -72.02 -85.45 -61.17
N ASN A 289 -71.22 -85.93 -62.12
CA ASN A 289 -70.19 -86.97 -61.89
C ASN A 289 -68.78 -86.36 -61.74
N ALA A 290 -68.66 -85.03 -61.76
CA ALA A 290 -67.39 -84.32 -61.64
C ALA A 290 -67.44 -83.29 -60.50
N SER A 291 -66.59 -83.46 -59.49
CA SER A 291 -66.33 -82.44 -58.48
C SER A 291 -65.29 -81.45 -59.00
N VAL A 292 -65.50 -80.15 -58.82
CA VAL A 292 -64.57 -79.11 -59.29
C VAL A 292 -64.06 -78.31 -58.11
N HIS A 293 -62.73 -78.32 -57.90
CA HIS A 293 -62.09 -77.60 -56.81
C HIS A 293 -62.11 -76.07 -57.07
N ASN A 294 -62.20 -75.25 -56.01
CA ASN A 294 -62.24 -73.78 -56.10
C ASN A 294 -61.07 -73.18 -56.90
N ARG A 295 -59.89 -73.82 -56.84
CA ARG A 295 -58.73 -73.44 -57.64
C ARG A 295 -58.94 -73.63 -59.14
N ALA A 296 -59.63 -74.70 -59.55
CA ALA A 296 -59.99 -74.94 -60.94
C ALA A 296 -61.04 -73.94 -61.44
N ILE A 297 -62.00 -73.56 -60.59
CA ILE A 297 -63.02 -72.56 -60.90
C ILE A 297 -62.38 -71.18 -61.16
N ASN A 298 -61.50 -70.74 -60.26
CA ASN A 298 -60.76 -69.49 -60.42
C ASN A 298 -59.84 -69.50 -61.65
N GLY A 299 -59.18 -70.63 -61.89
CA GLY A 299 -58.33 -70.83 -63.05
C GLY A 299 -59.10 -70.80 -64.37
N TYR A 300 -60.30 -71.39 -64.40
CA TYR A 300 -61.22 -71.34 -65.54
C TYR A 300 -61.76 -69.93 -65.80
N ALA A 301 -62.12 -69.18 -64.75
CA ALA A 301 -62.64 -67.82 -64.85
C ALA A 301 -61.65 -66.87 -65.58
N GLY A 302 -60.34 -67.07 -65.37
CA GLY A 302 -59.26 -66.30 -65.99
C GLY A 302 -58.82 -66.74 -67.39
N LEU A 303 -59.46 -67.76 -67.98
CA LEU A 303 -59.17 -68.17 -69.36
C LEU A 303 -59.84 -67.26 -70.39
N THR A 304 -59.27 -67.17 -71.60
CA THR A 304 -59.94 -66.57 -72.76
C THR A 304 -61.12 -67.43 -73.22
N GLU A 305 -62.10 -66.82 -73.90
CA GLU A 305 -63.36 -67.50 -74.26
C GLU A 305 -63.13 -68.78 -75.09
N GLU A 306 -62.20 -68.74 -76.04
CA GLU A 306 -61.81 -69.91 -76.84
C GLU A 306 -61.26 -71.06 -75.98
N LEU A 307 -60.46 -70.74 -74.95
CA LEU A 307 -59.90 -71.72 -74.02
C LEU A 307 -60.96 -72.26 -73.06
N LYS A 308 -61.93 -71.43 -72.66
CA LYS A 308 -63.06 -71.84 -71.82
C LYS A 308 -63.93 -72.89 -72.49
N ILE A 309 -64.29 -72.67 -73.76
CA ILE A 309 -65.10 -73.62 -74.54
C ILE A 309 -64.37 -74.97 -74.65
N LYS A 310 -63.07 -74.94 -74.97
CA LYS A 310 -62.27 -76.18 -75.09
C LYS A 310 -61.99 -76.87 -73.76
N ALA A 311 -61.84 -76.12 -72.67
CA ALA A 311 -61.75 -76.70 -71.34
C ALA A 311 -63.07 -77.39 -70.95
N GLU A 312 -64.21 -76.75 -71.22
CA GLU A 312 -65.54 -77.28 -70.91
C GLU A 312 -65.88 -78.53 -71.73
N GLU A 313 -65.44 -78.60 -72.99
CA GLU A 313 -65.51 -79.81 -73.83
C GLU A 313 -64.80 -81.00 -73.15
N ILE A 314 -63.60 -80.80 -72.60
CA ILE A 314 -62.86 -81.84 -71.87
C ILE A 314 -63.57 -82.21 -70.56
N ILE A 315 -64.08 -81.24 -69.80
CA ILE A 315 -64.83 -81.50 -68.57
C ILE A 315 -66.08 -82.34 -68.86
N HIS A 316 -66.80 -82.03 -69.94
CA HIS A 316 -67.96 -82.78 -70.38
C HIS A 316 -67.58 -84.23 -70.76
N GLN A 317 -66.49 -84.42 -71.51
CA GLN A 317 -65.99 -85.76 -71.85
C GLN A 317 -65.58 -86.55 -70.60
N LEU A 318 -64.89 -85.91 -69.66
CA LEU A 318 -64.49 -86.53 -68.40
C LEU A 318 -65.72 -86.91 -67.54
N ASN A 319 -66.77 -86.08 -67.51
CA ASN A 319 -68.01 -86.36 -66.78
C ASN A 319 -68.84 -87.51 -67.40
N ALA A 320 -68.76 -87.70 -68.72
CA ALA A 320 -69.47 -88.75 -69.45
C ALA A 320 -68.74 -90.10 -69.41
N ASP A 321 -67.45 -90.14 -69.77
CA ASP A 321 -66.61 -91.33 -69.69
C ASP A 321 -65.12 -90.93 -69.56
N PRO A 322 -64.53 -91.04 -68.35
CA PRO A 322 -63.14 -90.67 -68.11
C PRO A 322 -62.11 -91.42 -68.96
N LYS A 323 -62.46 -92.61 -69.49
CA LYS A 323 -61.53 -93.45 -70.27
C LYS A 323 -61.32 -92.95 -71.70
N LYS A 324 -62.20 -92.09 -72.22
CA LYS A 324 -62.13 -91.57 -73.59
C LYS A 324 -61.20 -90.36 -73.74
N VAL A 325 -60.77 -89.76 -72.63
CA VAL A 325 -59.95 -88.54 -72.66
C VAL A 325 -58.46 -88.88 -72.79
N GLN A 326 -57.80 -88.25 -73.76
CA GLN A 326 -56.36 -88.46 -74.00
C GLN A 326 -55.53 -87.82 -72.88
N ILE A 327 -54.95 -88.65 -72.02
CA ILE A 327 -54.07 -88.22 -70.92
C ILE A 327 -52.66 -88.01 -71.46
N LYS A 328 -52.07 -86.82 -71.24
CA LYS A 328 -50.69 -86.55 -71.67
C LYS A 328 -49.67 -87.26 -70.79
N ARG A 329 -49.79 -87.09 -69.47
CA ARG A 329 -48.87 -87.64 -68.48
C ARG A 329 -49.51 -87.69 -67.09
N LYS A 330 -48.97 -88.54 -66.23
CA LYS A 330 -49.25 -88.56 -64.79
C LYS A 330 -48.25 -87.64 -64.09
N VAL A 331 -48.72 -86.70 -63.27
CA VAL A 331 -47.86 -85.68 -62.67
C VAL A 331 -47.44 -86.06 -61.25
N PHE A 332 -48.22 -86.93 -60.57
CA PHE A 332 -47.93 -87.41 -59.22
C PHE A 332 -48.24 -88.91 -59.10
N GLY A 333 -47.35 -89.66 -58.42
CA GLY A 333 -47.45 -91.12 -58.29
C GLY A 333 -46.31 -91.76 -57.48
N LYS A 334 -45.94 -91.16 -56.33
CA LYS A 334 -44.95 -91.73 -55.37
C LYS A 334 -45.61 -91.97 -54.02
N LYS A 335 -45.20 -93.07 -53.35
CA LYS A 335 -45.63 -93.60 -52.02
C LYS A 335 -46.67 -92.75 -51.27
N ASN A 336 -47.88 -93.30 -51.12
CA ASN A 336 -49.02 -92.79 -50.34
C ASN A 336 -49.75 -91.52 -50.83
N ARG A 337 -49.52 -91.03 -52.07
CA ARG A 337 -50.32 -89.93 -52.66
C ARG A 337 -51.11 -90.38 -53.89
N GLU A 338 -52.32 -89.84 -54.05
CA GLU A 338 -53.25 -90.14 -55.15
C GLU A 338 -52.70 -89.67 -56.51
N THR A 339 -53.01 -90.42 -57.58
CA THR A 339 -52.50 -90.11 -58.92
C THR A 339 -53.30 -89.01 -59.60
N VAL A 340 -52.65 -87.89 -59.93
CA VAL A 340 -53.23 -86.78 -60.71
C VAL A 340 -52.80 -86.85 -62.17
N PHE A 341 -53.77 -86.72 -63.07
CA PHE A 341 -53.61 -86.77 -64.53
C PHE A 341 -53.61 -85.37 -65.13
N GLU A 342 -52.71 -85.14 -66.09
CA GLU A 342 -52.67 -83.90 -66.88
C GLU A 342 -53.28 -84.13 -68.26
N VAL A 343 -54.26 -83.31 -68.60
CA VAL A 343 -54.87 -83.21 -69.93
C VAL A 343 -54.50 -81.88 -70.56
N ILE A 344 -54.23 -81.89 -71.86
CA ILE A 344 -54.01 -80.67 -72.65
C ILE A 344 -55.29 -80.38 -73.40
N PHE A 345 -55.70 -79.12 -73.42
CA PHE A 345 -56.72 -78.63 -74.33
C PHE A 345 -56.19 -77.41 -75.08
N ALA A 346 -56.65 -77.22 -76.32
CA ALA A 346 -56.34 -76.04 -77.14
C ALA A 346 -54.85 -75.65 -77.19
N TYR A 347 -53.94 -76.64 -77.26
CA TYR A 347 -52.46 -76.53 -77.29
C TYR A 347 -51.77 -75.89 -76.07
N LYS A 348 -52.36 -74.84 -75.47
CA LYS A 348 -51.78 -74.05 -74.38
C LYS A 348 -52.47 -74.27 -73.03
N GLY A 349 -53.66 -74.88 -73.01
CA GLY A 349 -54.45 -75.19 -71.82
C GLY A 349 -53.97 -76.45 -71.09
N ARG A 350 -54.08 -76.44 -69.76
CA ARG A 350 -53.74 -77.55 -68.86
C ARG A 350 -54.90 -77.78 -67.91
N LEU A 351 -55.38 -79.02 -67.84
CA LEU A 351 -56.39 -79.45 -66.88
C LEU A 351 -55.82 -80.60 -66.06
N TYR A 352 -55.93 -80.50 -64.74
CA TYR A 352 -55.45 -81.49 -63.79
C TYR A 352 -56.64 -82.11 -63.06
N PHE A 353 -56.77 -83.44 -63.14
CA PHE A 353 -57.87 -84.16 -62.49
C PHE A 353 -57.40 -85.47 -61.84
N ARG A 354 -58.18 -85.98 -60.89
CA ARG A 354 -57.99 -87.30 -60.25
C ARG A 354 -59.29 -88.10 -60.28
N ASN A 355 -59.16 -89.42 -60.13
CA ASN A 355 -60.31 -90.33 -60.03
C ASN A 355 -60.57 -90.67 -58.56
N LEU A 356 -61.83 -90.62 -58.13
CA LEU A 356 -62.28 -91.04 -56.79
C LEU A 356 -62.85 -92.47 -56.81
N SER A 357 -63.01 -93.06 -55.61
CA SER A 357 -63.41 -94.46 -55.39
C SER A 357 -64.80 -94.85 -55.92
N ASN A 358 -65.63 -93.90 -56.36
CA ASN A 358 -67.01 -94.12 -56.81
C ASN A 358 -67.24 -93.78 -58.30
N ASN A 359 -66.23 -93.94 -59.16
CA ASN A 359 -66.28 -93.58 -60.59
C ASN A 359 -66.59 -92.09 -60.85
N GLN A 360 -66.41 -91.26 -59.82
CA GLN A 360 -66.46 -89.80 -59.88
C GLN A 360 -65.06 -89.25 -60.12
N ILE A 361 -64.97 -88.12 -60.80
CA ILE A 361 -63.72 -87.41 -61.04
C ILE A 361 -63.68 -86.13 -60.22
N GLU A 362 -62.48 -85.68 -59.88
CA GLU A 362 -62.28 -84.35 -59.30
C GLU A 362 -61.26 -83.55 -60.10
N ILE A 363 -61.69 -82.36 -60.53
CA ILE A 363 -60.87 -81.42 -61.29
C ILE A 363 -60.23 -80.45 -60.29
N LEU A 364 -58.91 -80.51 -60.17
CA LEU A 364 -58.13 -79.82 -59.12
C LEU A 364 -57.65 -78.43 -59.56
N ALA A 365 -57.21 -78.31 -60.81
CA ALA A 365 -56.74 -77.05 -61.37
C ALA A 365 -56.96 -77.00 -62.89
N ILE A 366 -57.32 -75.82 -63.39
CA ILE A 366 -57.43 -75.52 -64.82
C ILE A 366 -56.59 -74.26 -65.03
N GLY A 367 -55.74 -74.25 -66.05
CA GLY A 367 -54.85 -73.13 -66.30
C GLY A 367 -54.23 -73.15 -67.70
N THR A 368 -53.24 -72.29 -67.89
CA THR A 368 -52.44 -72.22 -69.12
C THR A 368 -51.01 -72.64 -68.85
N LYS A 369 -50.20 -72.80 -69.90
CA LYS A 369 -48.75 -73.04 -69.75
C LYS A 369 -48.04 -72.00 -68.85
N LEU A 370 -48.54 -70.76 -68.78
CA LEU A 370 -47.95 -69.70 -67.94
C LEU A 370 -48.26 -69.88 -66.45
N THR A 371 -49.42 -70.46 -66.11
CA THR A 371 -49.81 -70.72 -64.71
C THR A 371 -49.32 -72.08 -64.20
N GLN A 372 -48.75 -72.90 -65.09
CA GLN A 372 -48.28 -74.25 -64.80
C GLN A 372 -47.42 -74.36 -63.54
N ASN A 373 -46.43 -73.49 -63.33
CA ASN A 373 -45.57 -73.57 -62.13
C ASN A 373 -46.36 -73.31 -60.84
N LYS A 374 -47.32 -72.37 -60.87
CA LYS A 374 -48.19 -72.07 -59.73
C LYS A 374 -49.19 -73.21 -59.48
N ASP A 375 -49.70 -73.82 -60.54
CA ASP A 375 -50.68 -74.91 -60.44
C ASP A 375 -50.02 -76.21 -59.98
N LEU A 376 -48.80 -76.51 -60.44
CA LEU A 376 -47.98 -77.61 -59.92
C LEU A 376 -47.58 -77.41 -58.44
N ALA A 377 -47.25 -76.18 -58.05
CA ALA A 377 -46.95 -75.84 -56.65
C ALA A 377 -48.18 -75.92 -55.73
N PHE A 378 -49.39 -75.74 -56.27
CA PHE A 378 -50.63 -76.00 -55.55
C PHE A 378 -50.89 -77.50 -55.41
N LEU A 379 -50.74 -78.25 -56.50
CA LEU A 379 -50.91 -79.71 -56.51
C LEU A 379 -49.89 -80.45 -55.64
N SER A 380 -48.71 -79.90 -55.39
CA SER A 380 -47.73 -80.50 -54.48
C SER A 380 -48.05 -80.32 -52.99
N LYS A 381 -48.89 -79.33 -52.66
CA LYS A 381 -49.34 -79.02 -51.29
C LYS A 381 -50.62 -79.77 -50.90
N LEU A 382 -51.37 -80.27 -51.88
CA LEU A 382 -52.43 -81.27 -51.72
C LEU A 382 -51.81 -82.65 -51.42
#